data_AF-A0A7W1F1T6-F1
#
_entry.id   AF-A0A7W1F1T6-F1
#
_cell.length_a   1.000
_cell.length_b   1.000
_cell.length_c   1.000
_cell.angle_alpha   90.00
_cell.angle_beta   90.00
_cell.angle_gamma   90.00
#
_symmetry.space_group_name_H-M   'P 1'
#
loop_
_entity.id
_entity.type
_entity.pdbx_description
1 polymer ?
#
loop_
_entity_poly.entity_id
_entity_poly.type
_entity_poly.pdbx_seq_one_letter_code
_entity_poly.pdbx_strand_id
1 'polypeptide(L)'
;MTDIELGVSARDAGGRALIKELVAGLKGLKAASGALGSSESLRAARAQTQALKEQVAAAKAVVQDRQTQAAEIKAAGAAEVASLQATAKAFREQVRDRIAAQVEGYRAEAAVATGRIASAKAAAASEIAATQATVAAIRQSVTERIAAKQREVQETARANASIVAAEKARLDARIAADQAQRRIEFRRANDLKQQVRDAKAVVGTAQGPVAKTFAKDELAARRAERDLVKETTRIAQTERAQGIARDRERLANATTVSNAIIAKKKEELAAVQAAGKREIAVAETTAAAKVKAAQQAVAARERDLAASKRSSTEVVRAGRLEITNTKQRGDAEVTAARKTSRANNERAQSALKTAQTTVGARQREATATAKALREQEQALRRSQAAMRSAGQQTNVL
;
A
#
# COMPACT_ATOMS: atom_id res chain seq x y z
N MET A 1 -64.07 44.79 -5.14
CA MET A 1 -63.78 45.09 -3.73
C MET A 1 -64.98 45.79 -3.10
N THR A 2 -65.73 45.07 -2.28
CA THR A 2 -66.71 45.63 -1.33
C THR A 2 -66.50 44.97 0.04
N ASP A 3 -66.90 45.66 1.11
CA ASP A 3 -66.55 45.44 2.54
C ASP A 3 -66.89 44.07 3.16
N ILE A 4 -67.28 43.08 2.36
CA ILE A 4 -67.44 41.66 2.73
C ILE A 4 -66.13 40.88 2.48
N GLU A 5 -65.13 41.48 1.83
CA GLU A 5 -63.86 40.82 1.52
C GLU A 5 -62.91 40.67 2.73
N LEU A 6 -63.12 41.42 3.81
CA LEU A 6 -62.17 41.53 4.94
C LEU A 6 -62.54 40.75 6.22
N GLY A 7 -63.66 40.03 6.26
CA GLY A 7 -64.05 39.26 7.43
C GLY A 7 -63.77 37.76 7.29
N VAL A 8 -63.02 37.21 8.24
CA VAL A 8 -62.87 35.76 8.54
C VAL A 8 -61.71 35.08 7.80
N SER A 9 -60.51 35.36 8.30
CA SER A 9 -59.54 34.30 8.54
C SER A 9 -59.80 33.68 9.92
N ALA A 10 -59.35 32.44 10.08
CA ALA A 10 -59.25 31.65 11.31
C ALA A 10 -60.50 30.91 11.82
N ARG A 11 -60.39 29.58 11.66
CA ARG A 11 -60.90 28.50 12.55
C ARG A 11 -62.40 28.45 12.75
N ASP A 12 -63.04 27.50 12.05
CA ASP A 12 -64.14 26.62 12.50
C ASP A 12 -65.43 27.20 13.13
N ALA A 13 -65.47 28.46 13.53
CA ALA A 13 -66.59 29.11 14.20
C ALA A 13 -67.59 29.65 13.18
N GLY A 14 -67.13 30.22 12.06
CA GLY A 14 -68.00 30.77 11.02
C GLY A 14 -68.89 29.71 10.35
N GLY A 15 -68.32 28.54 10.01
CA GLY A 15 -69.08 27.43 9.42
C GLY A 15 -70.09 26.81 10.39
N ARG A 16 -69.71 26.61 11.66
CA ARG A 16 -70.62 26.06 12.69
C ARG A 16 -71.70 27.07 13.10
N ALA A 17 -71.39 28.36 13.14
CA ALA A 17 -72.35 29.43 13.40
C ALA A 17 -73.36 29.57 12.24
N LEU A 18 -72.90 29.55 10.98
CA LEU A 18 -73.77 29.52 9.81
C LEU A 18 -74.66 28.26 9.79
N ILE A 19 -74.14 27.08 10.13
CA ILE A 19 -74.94 25.85 10.24
C ILE A 19 -76.00 25.98 11.35
N LYS A 20 -75.67 26.62 12.49
CA LYS A 20 -76.65 26.92 13.56
C LYS A 20 -77.74 27.88 13.08
N GLU A 21 -77.37 28.96 12.38
CA GLU A 21 -78.33 29.90 11.78
C GLU A 21 -79.17 29.26 10.67
N LEU A 22 -78.60 28.35 9.87
CA LEU A 22 -79.29 27.55 8.84
C LEU A 22 -80.36 26.66 9.45
N VAL A 23 -80.04 25.96 10.54
CA VAL A 23 -80.99 25.11 11.25
C VAL A 23 -82.10 25.95 11.90
N ALA A 24 -81.78 27.13 12.42
CA ALA A 24 -82.76 28.06 12.96
C ALA A 24 -83.70 28.63 11.87
N GLY A 25 -83.14 29.03 10.71
CA GLY A 25 -83.90 29.51 9.55
C GLY A 25 -84.84 28.45 8.98
N LEU A 26 -84.36 27.20 8.80
CA LEU A 26 -85.19 26.06 8.38
C LEU A 26 -86.32 25.75 9.37
N LYS A 27 -86.06 25.83 10.69
CA LYS A 27 -87.10 25.69 11.72
C LYS A 27 -88.16 26.81 11.62
N GLY A 28 -87.73 28.06 11.42
CA GLY A 28 -88.64 29.20 11.24
C GLY A 28 -89.51 29.11 9.97
N LEU A 29 -88.94 28.58 8.88
CA LEU A 29 -89.62 28.30 7.62
C LEU A 29 -90.57 27.08 7.71
N LYS A 30 -90.25 26.08 8.54
CA LYS A 30 -91.13 24.91 8.80
C LYS A 30 -92.35 25.29 9.63
N ALA A 31 -92.19 26.20 10.60
CA ALA A 31 -93.29 26.74 11.40
C ALA A 31 -94.28 27.58 10.55
N ALA A 32 -93.79 28.35 9.58
CA ALA A 32 -94.63 29.16 8.70
C ALA A 32 -95.47 28.30 7.72
N SER A 33 -94.93 27.18 7.21
CA SER A 33 -95.67 26.33 6.27
C SER A 33 -96.88 25.60 6.88
N GLY A 34 -96.90 25.39 8.20
CA GLY A 34 -97.91 24.58 8.90
C GLY A 34 -99.29 25.22 9.10
N ALA A 35 -99.49 26.52 8.81
CA ALA A 35 -100.62 27.29 9.36
C ALA A 35 -101.63 27.94 8.36
N LEU A 36 -101.75 27.50 7.10
CA LEU A 36 -102.49 28.25 6.05
C LEU A 36 -103.59 27.48 5.33
N GLY A 37 -104.74 28.16 5.17
CA GLY A 37 -105.89 27.79 4.33
C GLY A 37 -105.83 28.35 2.90
N SER A 38 -106.86 28.05 2.10
CA SER A 38 -106.86 28.06 0.63
C SER A 38 -107.01 29.45 -0.03
N SER A 39 -105.90 30.02 -0.52
CA SER A 39 -105.89 30.91 -1.68
C SER A 39 -104.72 30.54 -2.62
N GLU A 40 -104.84 30.85 -3.90
CA GLU A 40 -103.88 30.47 -4.96
C GLU A 40 -102.52 31.18 -4.80
N SER A 41 -102.53 32.45 -4.36
CA SER A 41 -101.34 33.23 -4.02
C SER A 41 -100.55 32.64 -2.83
N LEU A 42 -101.24 32.06 -1.85
CA LEU A 42 -100.62 31.38 -0.70
C LEU A 42 -100.04 30.00 -1.05
N ARG A 43 -100.65 29.28 -2.01
CA ARG A 43 -100.08 28.03 -2.55
C ARG A 43 -98.79 28.30 -3.34
N ALA A 44 -98.76 29.34 -4.18
CA ALA A 44 -97.57 29.77 -4.89
C ALA A 44 -96.43 30.17 -3.93
N ALA A 45 -96.75 30.95 -2.90
CA ALA A 45 -95.76 31.39 -1.91
C ALA A 45 -95.24 30.23 -1.03
N ARG A 46 -96.08 29.25 -0.68
CA ARG A 46 -95.64 27.99 -0.02
C ARG A 46 -94.75 27.13 -0.92
N ALA A 47 -95.08 27.01 -2.20
CA ALA A 47 -94.25 26.28 -3.16
C ALA A 47 -92.87 26.95 -3.32
N GLN A 48 -92.83 28.28 -3.41
CA GLN A 48 -91.60 29.06 -3.44
C GLN A 48 -90.77 28.89 -2.16
N THR A 49 -91.44 28.87 -1.00
CA THR A 49 -90.81 28.62 0.31
C THR A 49 -90.22 27.20 0.42
N GLN A 50 -90.94 26.20 -0.08
CA GLN A 50 -90.48 24.81 -0.09
C GLN A 50 -89.30 24.62 -1.06
N ALA A 51 -89.37 25.22 -2.25
CA ALA A 51 -88.26 25.25 -3.21
C ALA A 51 -87.01 25.93 -2.62
N LEU A 52 -87.16 27.02 -1.87
CA LEU A 52 -86.06 27.67 -1.16
C LEU A 52 -85.45 26.79 -0.06
N LYS A 53 -86.26 26.03 0.70
CA LYS A 53 -85.74 25.06 1.69
C LYS A 53 -84.93 23.96 1.03
N GLU A 54 -85.41 23.42 -0.10
CA GLU A 54 -84.70 22.39 -0.87
C GLU A 54 -83.40 22.95 -1.46
N GLN A 55 -83.43 24.17 -1.99
CA GLN A 55 -82.23 24.86 -2.48
C GLN A 55 -81.21 25.13 -1.37
N VAL A 56 -81.65 25.47 -0.15
CA VAL A 56 -80.77 25.66 1.01
C VAL A 56 -80.21 24.32 1.53
N ALA A 57 -81.02 23.26 1.55
CA ALA A 57 -80.57 21.92 1.93
C ALA A 57 -79.54 21.36 0.92
N ALA A 58 -79.79 21.53 -0.38
CA ALA A 58 -78.85 21.19 -1.44
C ALA A 58 -77.56 22.01 -1.33
N ALA A 59 -77.66 23.32 -1.07
CA ALA A 59 -76.50 24.18 -0.88
C ALA A 59 -75.67 23.79 0.36
N LYS A 60 -76.31 23.32 1.44
CA LYS A 60 -75.62 22.79 2.63
C LYS A 60 -74.86 21.49 2.33
N ALA A 61 -75.47 20.58 1.56
CA ALA A 61 -74.81 19.37 1.11
C ALA A 61 -73.57 19.70 0.27
N VAL A 62 -73.66 20.69 -0.62
CA VAL A 62 -72.51 21.18 -1.40
C VAL A 62 -71.41 21.76 -0.51
N VAL A 63 -71.74 22.52 0.53
CA VAL A 63 -70.71 23.04 1.47
C VAL A 63 -70.03 21.91 2.24
N GLN A 64 -70.78 20.90 2.71
CA GLN A 64 -70.20 19.75 3.38
C GLN A 64 -69.30 18.93 2.45
N ASP A 65 -69.74 18.67 1.22
CA ASP A 65 -68.94 17.99 0.20
C ASP A 65 -67.64 18.76 -0.10
N ARG A 66 -67.71 20.09 -0.24
CA ARG A 66 -66.53 20.95 -0.42
C ARG A 66 -65.60 20.98 0.79
N GLN A 67 -66.13 20.87 2.02
CA GLN A 67 -65.31 20.74 3.23
C GLN A 67 -64.56 19.40 3.25
N THR A 68 -65.24 18.31 2.89
CA THR A 68 -64.65 16.97 2.78
C THR A 68 -63.56 16.96 1.72
N GLN A 69 -63.83 17.47 0.51
CA GLN A 69 -62.84 17.60 -0.56
C GLN A 69 -61.62 18.44 -0.14
N ALA A 70 -61.82 19.55 0.59
CA ALA A 70 -60.70 20.36 1.08
C ALA A 70 -59.84 19.60 2.12
N ALA A 71 -60.46 18.81 2.99
CA ALA A 71 -59.76 17.96 3.95
C ALA A 71 -58.99 16.83 3.26
N GLU A 72 -59.59 16.18 2.26
CA GLU A 72 -58.97 15.13 1.44
C GLU A 72 -57.78 15.66 0.64
N ILE A 73 -57.89 16.81 -0.02
CA ILE A 73 -56.79 17.44 -0.76
C ILE A 73 -55.63 17.79 0.18
N LYS A 74 -55.91 18.29 1.38
CA LYS A 74 -54.90 18.59 2.39
C LYS A 74 -54.21 17.32 2.89
N ALA A 75 -54.97 16.26 3.15
CA ALA A 75 -54.44 14.97 3.59
C ALA A 75 -53.60 14.30 2.50
N ALA A 76 -54.07 14.31 1.25
CA ALA A 76 -53.35 13.78 0.10
C ALA A 76 -52.02 14.51 -0.13
N GLY A 77 -52.02 15.85 -0.09
CA GLY A 77 -50.78 16.63 -0.23
C GLY A 77 -49.79 16.41 0.92
N ALA A 78 -50.26 16.21 2.14
CA ALA A 78 -49.40 15.85 3.27
C ALA A 78 -48.81 14.45 3.13
N ALA A 79 -49.60 13.48 2.64
CA ALA A 79 -49.15 12.12 2.38
C ALA A 79 -48.10 12.06 1.25
N GLU A 80 -48.29 12.83 0.18
CA GLU A 80 -47.34 12.93 -0.93
C GLU A 80 -45.99 13.51 -0.47
N VAL A 81 -46.03 14.61 0.30
CA VAL A 81 -44.82 15.21 0.89
C VAL A 81 -44.12 14.23 1.84
N ALA A 82 -44.85 13.50 2.68
CA ALA A 82 -44.29 12.50 3.58
C ALA A 82 -43.66 11.32 2.81
N SER A 83 -44.31 10.85 1.75
CA SER A 83 -43.80 9.78 0.87
C SER A 83 -42.51 10.18 0.17
N LEU A 84 -42.44 11.39 -0.39
CA LEU A 84 -41.23 11.93 -1.02
C LEU A 84 -40.08 12.07 0.01
N GLN A 85 -40.37 12.56 1.22
CA GLN A 85 -39.38 12.66 2.29
C GLN A 85 -38.87 11.29 2.75
N ALA A 86 -39.74 10.29 2.87
CA ALA A 86 -39.38 8.93 3.23
C ALA A 86 -38.50 8.28 2.15
N THR A 87 -38.87 8.46 0.87
CA THR A 87 -38.12 7.92 -0.28
C THR A 87 -36.73 8.57 -0.39
N ALA A 88 -36.64 9.89 -0.25
CA ALA A 88 -35.37 10.61 -0.24
C ALA A 88 -34.50 10.25 0.97
N LYS A 89 -35.08 9.90 2.12
CA LYS A 89 -34.34 9.38 3.27
C LYS A 89 -33.79 7.98 2.99
N ALA A 90 -34.64 7.06 2.53
CA ALA A 90 -34.26 5.68 2.23
C ALA A 90 -33.15 5.62 1.17
N PHE A 91 -33.25 6.41 0.11
CA PHE A 91 -32.21 6.49 -0.92
C PHE A 91 -30.87 6.97 -0.35
N ARG A 92 -30.87 8.00 0.52
CA ARG A 92 -29.64 8.50 1.16
C ARG A 92 -29.01 7.46 2.10
N GLU A 93 -29.82 6.70 2.81
CA GLU A 93 -29.34 5.57 3.62
C GLU A 93 -28.73 4.49 2.73
N GLN A 94 -29.40 4.09 1.64
CA GLN A 94 -28.87 3.11 0.68
C GLN A 94 -27.53 3.55 0.07
N VAL A 95 -27.39 4.81 -0.34
CA VAL A 95 -26.12 5.33 -0.87
C VAL A 95 -25.04 5.37 0.22
N ARG A 96 -25.39 5.74 1.45
CA ARG A 96 -24.46 5.73 2.58
C ARG A 96 -23.95 4.32 2.87
N ASP A 97 -24.85 3.32 2.90
CA ASP A 97 -24.50 1.93 3.17
C ASP A 97 -23.63 1.36 2.04
N ARG A 98 -23.95 1.68 0.78
CA ARG A 98 -23.11 1.31 -0.38
C ARG A 98 -21.69 1.89 -0.26
N ILE A 99 -21.56 3.16 0.12
CA ILE A 99 -20.25 3.80 0.33
C ILE A 99 -19.52 3.16 1.50
N ALA A 100 -20.21 2.86 2.61
CA ALA A 100 -19.61 2.22 3.77
C ALA A 100 -19.04 0.83 3.41
N ALA A 101 -19.81 0.00 2.71
CA ALA A 101 -19.37 -1.30 2.23
C ALA A 101 -18.18 -1.21 1.27
N GLN A 102 -18.19 -0.25 0.32
CA GLN A 102 -17.05 -0.01 -0.57
C GLN A 102 -15.80 0.42 0.21
N VAL A 103 -15.93 1.30 1.21
CA VAL A 103 -14.81 1.74 2.06
C VAL A 103 -14.23 0.57 2.86
N GLU A 104 -15.06 -0.30 3.41
CA GLU A 104 -14.58 -1.50 4.10
C GLU A 104 -13.86 -2.46 3.15
N GLY A 105 -14.37 -2.67 1.94
CA GLY A 105 -13.70 -3.42 0.88
C GLY A 105 -12.30 -2.86 0.57
N TYR A 106 -12.20 -1.55 0.33
CA TYR A 106 -10.90 -0.90 0.10
C TYR A 106 -9.95 -0.99 1.31
N ARG A 107 -10.46 -0.92 2.54
CA ARG A 107 -9.64 -1.09 3.75
C ARG A 107 -9.08 -2.51 3.85
N ALA A 108 -9.90 -3.52 3.57
CA ALA A 108 -9.47 -4.92 3.56
C ALA A 108 -8.42 -5.16 2.48
N GLU A 109 -8.64 -4.67 1.26
CA GLU A 109 -7.66 -4.74 0.16
C GLU A 109 -6.35 -4.02 0.51
N ALA A 110 -6.43 -2.83 1.10
CA ALA A 110 -5.25 -2.07 1.53
C ALA A 110 -4.46 -2.81 2.64
N ALA A 111 -5.16 -3.48 3.57
CA ALA A 111 -4.52 -4.30 4.60
C ALA A 111 -3.79 -5.49 3.98
N VAL A 112 -4.44 -6.22 3.06
CA VAL A 112 -3.83 -7.34 2.33
C VAL A 112 -2.62 -6.88 1.51
N ALA A 113 -2.73 -5.76 0.78
CA ALA A 113 -1.64 -5.20 -0.01
C ALA A 113 -0.47 -4.77 0.88
N THR A 114 -0.73 -4.15 2.03
CA THR A 114 0.29 -3.79 3.02
C THR A 114 1.00 -5.04 3.55
N GLY A 115 0.25 -6.09 3.89
CA GLY A 115 0.81 -7.39 4.30
C GLY A 115 1.69 -8.01 3.21
N ARG A 116 1.25 -8.01 1.95
CA ARG A 116 2.05 -8.49 0.81
C ARG A 116 3.34 -7.69 0.61
N ILE A 117 3.31 -6.37 0.82
CA ILE A 117 4.52 -5.53 0.75
C ILE A 117 5.46 -5.84 1.92
N ALA A 118 4.95 -6.04 3.13
CA ALA A 118 5.77 -6.44 4.27
C ALA A 118 6.47 -7.80 4.01
N SER A 119 5.72 -8.79 3.52
CA SER A 119 6.29 -10.09 3.13
C SER A 119 7.30 -9.95 1.98
N ALA A 120 7.04 -9.08 1.01
CA ALA A 120 7.98 -8.78 -0.07
C ALA A 120 9.29 -8.17 0.44
N LYS A 121 9.21 -7.23 1.39
CA LYS A 121 10.38 -6.62 2.03
C LYS A 121 11.18 -7.66 2.81
N ALA A 122 10.51 -8.54 3.55
CA ALA A 122 11.17 -9.62 4.28
C ALA A 122 11.88 -10.60 3.33
N ALA A 123 11.21 -11.01 2.23
CA ALA A 123 11.81 -11.86 1.22
C ALA A 123 13.03 -11.19 0.54
N ALA A 124 12.91 -9.92 0.15
CA ALA A 124 14.01 -9.14 -0.42
C ALA A 124 15.18 -9.03 0.57
N ALA A 125 14.92 -8.75 1.84
CA ALA A 125 15.95 -8.69 2.88
C ALA A 125 16.66 -10.04 3.05
N SER A 126 15.91 -11.15 3.05
CA SER A 126 16.47 -12.51 3.12
C SER A 126 17.34 -12.83 1.90
N GLU A 127 16.92 -12.44 0.69
CA GLU A 127 17.69 -12.67 -0.54
C GLU A 127 18.98 -11.83 -0.55
N ILE A 128 18.91 -10.58 -0.09
CA ILE A 128 20.07 -9.70 0.08
C ILE A 128 21.06 -10.33 1.07
N ALA A 129 20.58 -10.78 2.23
CA ALA A 129 21.41 -11.43 3.25
C ALA A 129 22.08 -12.70 2.72
N ALA A 130 21.34 -13.57 2.02
CA ALA A 130 21.88 -14.78 1.40
C ALA A 130 22.95 -14.45 0.33
N THR A 131 22.70 -13.41 -0.47
CA THR A 131 23.64 -12.95 -1.49
C THR A 131 24.93 -12.41 -0.85
N GLN A 132 24.82 -11.61 0.22
CA GLN A 132 25.98 -11.12 0.98
C GLN A 132 26.77 -12.26 1.62
N ALA A 133 26.08 -13.27 2.17
CA ALA A 133 26.73 -14.46 2.73
C ALA A 133 27.51 -15.23 1.65
N THR A 134 26.98 -15.34 0.44
CA THR A 134 27.68 -15.97 -0.69
C THR A 134 28.94 -15.19 -1.07
N VAL A 135 28.87 -13.85 -1.15
CA VAL A 135 30.06 -13.01 -1.41
C VAL A 135 31.11 -13.17 -0.32
N ALA A 136 30.69 -13.22 0.96
CA ALA A 136 31.59 -13.44 2.08
C ALA A 136 32.28 -14.81 1.99
N ALA A 137 31.53 -15.87 1.67
CA ALA A 137 32.08 -17.22 1.47
C ALA A 137 33.09 -17.28 0.32
N ILE A 138 32.82 -16.58 -0.80
CA ILE A 138 33.76 -16.48 -1.92
C ILE A 138 35.05 -15.77 -1.49
N ARG A 139 34.95 -14.64 -0.77
CA ARG A 139 36.12 -13.91 -0.25
C ARG A 139 36.95 -14.78 0.70
N GLN A 140 36.30 -15.55 1.57
CA GLN A 140 36.97 -16.48 2.47
C GLN A 140 37.69 -17.59 1.69
N SER A 141 37.01 -18.25 0.75
CA SER A 141 37.60 -19.29 -0.10
C SER A 141 38.79 -18.78 -0.93
N VAL A 142 38.71 -17.57 -1.47
CA VAL A 142 39.84 -16.92 -2.18
C VAL A 142 41.01 -16.69 -1.22
N THR A 143 40.74 -16.20 0.00
CA THR A 143 41.76 -15.95 1.01
C THR A 143 42.46 -17.24 1.42
N GLU A 144 41.71 -18.32 1.64
CA GLU A 144 42.24 -19.64 1.97
C GLU A 144 43.10 -20.22 0.84
N ARG A 145 42.67 -20.10 -0.43
CA ARG A 145 43.48 -20.53 -1.58
C ARG A 145 44.79 -19.75 -1.71
N ILE A 146 44.77 -18.43 -1.50
CA ILE A 146 45.98 -17.61 -1.50
C ILE A 146 46.91 -18.02 -0.36
N ALA A 147 46.38 -18.19 0.85
CA ALA A 147 47.16 -18.61 2.01
C ALA A 147 47.77 -20.01 1.82
N ALA A 148 47.02 -20.96 1.27
CA ALA A 148 47.51 -22.30 0.93
C ALA A 148 48.65 -22.22 -0.09
N LYS A 149 48.49 -21.42 -1.15
CA LYS A 149 49.53 -21.27 -2.17
C LYS A 149 50.79 -20.56 -1.63
N GLN A 150 50.62 -19.61 -0.71
CA GLN A 150 51.74 -18.98 0.00
C GLN A 150 52.52 -19.98 0.86
N ARG A 151 51.82 -20.87 1.58
CA ARG A 151 52.47 -21.94 2.35
C ARG A 151 53.26 -22.87 1.44
N GLU A 152 52.69 -23.29 0.30
CA GLU A 152 53.39 -24.13 -0.68
C GLU A 152 54.69 -23.47 -1.18
N VAL A 153 54.66 -22.16 -1.47
CA VAL A 153 55.87 -21.40 -1.87
C VAL A 153 56.90 -21.39 -0.74
N GLN A 154 56.47 -21.16 0.50
CA GLN A 154 57.37 -21.13 1.66
C GLN A 154 57.99 -22.49 1.97
N GLU A 155 57.19 -23.56 1.92
CA GLU A 155 57.66 -24.93 2.14
C GLU A 155 58.65 -25.35 1.06
N THR A 156 58.36 -25.06 -0.21
CA THR A 156 59.28 -25.30 -1.32
C THR A 156 60.58 -24.51 -1.14
N ALA A 157 60.50 -23.25 -0.73
CA ALA A 157 61.69 -22.43 -0.47
C ALA A 157 62.53 -22.98 0.70
N ARG A 158 61.90 -23.44 1.78
CA ARG A 158 62.59 -24.07 2.91
C ARG A 158 63.26 -25.38 2.52
N ALA A 159 62.55 -26.24 1.78
CA ALA A 159 63.09 -27.51 1.30
C ALA A 159 64.31 -27.27 0.39
N ASN A 160 64.20 -26.36 -0.57
CA ASN A 160 65.31 -26.03 -1.46
C ASN A 160 66.50 -25.39 -0.72
N ALA A 161 66.25 -24.50 0.25
CA ALA A 161 67.30 -23.93 1.08
C ALA A 161 68.06 -25.01 1.86
N SER A 162 67.35 -26.03 2.37
CA SER A 162 67.97 -27.19 3.03
C SER A 162 68.85 -28.01 2.08
N ILE A 163 68.44 -28.19 0.82
CA ILE A 163 69.23 -28.90 -0.19
C ILE A 163 70.51 -28.11 -0.50
N VAL A 164 70.40 -26.80 -0.76
CA VAL A 164 71.55 -25.94 -1.04
C VAL A 164 72.52 -25.91 0.16
N ALA A 165 71.99 -25.84 1.38
CA ALA A 165 72.80 -25.90 2.59
C ALA A 165 73.54 -27.25 2.75
N ALA A 166 72.88 -28.36 2.43
CA ALA A 166 73.50 -29.68 2.47
C ALA A 166 74.62 -29.84 1.42
N GLU A 167 74.39 -29.37 0.19
CA GLU A 167 75.42 -29.37 -0.87
C GLU A 167 76.61 -28.48 -0.49
N LYS A 168 76.35 -27.32 0.10
CA LYS A 168 77.41 -26.45 0.62
C LYS A 168 78.22 -27.14 1.72
N ALA A 169 77.54 -27.75 2.69
CA ALA A 169 78.21 -28.48 3.77
C ALA A 169 79.07 -29.64 3.26
N ARG A 170 78.61 -30.36 2.24
CA ARG A 170 79.38 -31.42 1.56
C ARG A 170 80.65 -30.87 0.91
N LEU A 171 80.53 -29.76 0.18
CA LEU A 171 81.67 -29.08 -0.45
C LEU A 171 82.68 -28.60 0.61
N ASP A 172 82.20 -27.93 1.66
CA ASP A 172 83.04 -27.42 2.75
C ASP A 172 83.79 -28.56 3.46
N ALA A 173 83.10 -29.68 3.75
CA ALA A 173 83.71 -30.87 4.33
C ALA A 173 84.80 -31.48 3.41
N ARG A 174 84.56 -31.51 2.09
CA ARG A 174 85.54 -32.03 1.13
C ARG A 174 86.77 -31.14 1.00
N ILE A 175 86.59 -29.82 1.02
CA ILE A 175 87.69 -28.85 1.04
C ILE A 175 88.51 -29.02 2.33
N ALA A 176 87.85 -29.15 3.49
CA ALA A 176 88.53 -29.38 4.76
C ALA A 176 89.34 -30.69 4.76
N ALA A 177 88.77 -31.78 4.21
CA ALA A 177 89.47 -33.05 4.05
C ALA A 177 90.68 -32.94 3.11
N ASP A 178 90.56 -32.23 1.97
CA ASP A 178 91.68 -31.98 1.07
C ASP A 178 92.82 -31.21 1.77
N GLN A 179 92.48 -30.18 2.53
CA GLN A 179 93.45 -29.41 3.31
C GLN A 179 94.16 -30.26 4.36
N ALA A 180 93.42 -31.10 5.10
CA ALA A 180 94.00 -32.02 6.08
C ALA A 180 94.97 -33.00 5.42
N GLN A 181 94.58 -33.57 4.27
CA GLN A 181 95.40 -34.51 3.52
C GLN A 181 96.67 -33.86 2.97
N ARG A 182 96.60 -32.62 2.45
CA ARG A 182 97.79 -31.85 2.03
C ARG A 182 98.78 -31.64 3.17
N ARG A 183 98.31 -31.43 4.41
CA ARG A 183 99.19 -31.32 5.60
C ARG A 183 99.89 -32.64 5.92
N ILE A 184 99.22 -33.78 5.73
CA ILE A 184 99.81 -35.12 5.92
C ILE A 184 100.87 -35.37 4.83
N GLU A 185 100.52 -35.11 3.57
CA GLU A 185 101.42 -35.26 2.41
C GLU A 185 102.66 -34.38 2.55
N PHE A 186 102.50 -33.13 3.00
CA PHE A 186 103.61 -32.22 3.26
C PHE A 186 104.58 -32.77 4.32
N ARG A 187 104.05 -33.31 5.43
CA ARG A 187 104.89 -33.95 6.47
C ARG A 187 105.64 -35.15 5.91
N ARG A 188 104.94 -36.07 5.24
CA ARG A 188 105.54 -37.26 4.61
C ARG A 188 106.64 -36.90 3.61
N ALA A 189 106.42 -35.86 2.79
CA ALA A 189 107.42 -35.39 1.83
C ALA A 189 108.67 -34.83 2.52
N ASN A 190 108.51 -34.12 3.64
CA ASN A 190 109.64 -33.63 4.44
C ASN A 190 110.40 -34.77 5.11
N ASP A 191 109.70 -35.78 5.65
CA ASP A 191 110.33 -36.96 6.27
C ASP A 191 111.16 -37.75 5.24
N LEU A 192 110.61 -38.00 4.05
CA LEU A 192 111.33 -38.65 2.96
C LEU A 192 112.54 -37.83 2.48
N LYS A 193 112.40 -36.49 2.46
CA LYS A 193 113.53 -35.60 2.14
C LYS A 193 114.63 -35.71 3.19
N GLN A 194 114.28 -35.86 4.46
CA GLN A 194 115.25 -36.10 5.54
C GLN A 194 115.92 -37.45 5.39
N GLN A 195 115.16 -38.54 5.20
CA GLN A 195 115.71 -39.88 4.98
C GLN A 195 116.67 -39.97 3.79
N VAL A 196 116.37 -39.28 2.68
CA VAL A 196 117.29 -39.21 1.52
C VAL A 196 118.58 -38.45 1.88
N ARG A 197 118.51 -37.41 2.73
CA ARG A 197 119.71 -36.70 3.21
C ARG A 197 120.55 -37.60 4.13
N ASP A 198 119.91 -38.31 5.04
CA ASP A 198 120.57 -39.21 5.99
C ASP A 198 121.24 -40.38 5.24
N ALA A 199 120.53 -41.04 4.31
CA ALA A 199 121.10 -42.08 3.45
C ALA A 199 122.28 -41.56 2.60
N LYS A 200 122.21 -40.31 2.12
CA LYS A 200 123.32 -39.69 1.39
C LYS A 200 124.54 -39.46 2.29
N ALA A 201 124.33 -39.10 3.56
CA ALA A 201 125.41 -38.96 4.53
C ALA A 201 126.08 -40.32 4.82
N VAL A 202 125.29 -41.39 4.99
CA VAL A 202 125.80 -42.77 5.18
C VAL A 202 126.66 -43.24 4.02
N VAL A 203 126.27 -42.96 2.76
CA VAL A 203 127.12 -43.24 1.59
C VAL A 203 128.47 -42.53 1.67
N GLY A 204 128.50 -41.30 2.21
CA GLY A 204 129.73 -40.52 2.39
C GLY A 204 130.69 -41.09 3.43
N THR A 205 130.19 -41.84 4.42
CA THR A 205 130.98 -42.38 5.54
C THR A 205 131.26 -43.88 5.44
N ALA A 206 130.68 -44.60 4.47
CA ALA A 206 130.85 -46.05 4.32
C ALA A 206 132.29 -46.46 3.94
N GLN A 207 132.88 -47.41 4.69
CA GLN A 207 134.22 -47.95 4.47
C GLN A 207 134.17 -49.38 3.91
N GLY A 208 135.01 -49.67 2.91
CA GLY A 208 135.04 -50.96 2.20
C GLY A 208 134.09 -51.03 0.99
N PRO A 209 134.37 -51.92 0.02
CA PRO A 209 133.63 -51.98 -1.25
C PRO A 209 132.17 -52.42 -1.06
N VAL A 210 131.91 -53.43 -0.22
CA VAL A 210 130.56 -53.98 0.01
C VAL A 210 129.63 -52.99 0.72
N ALA A 211 130.13 -52.29 1.75
CA ALA A 211 129.35 -51.29 2.47
C ALA A 211 128.96 -50.09 1.59
N LYS A 212 129.83 -49.71 0.64
CA LYS A 212 129.55 -48.64 -0.32
C LYS A 212 128.48 -49.02 -1.33
N THR A 213 128.43 -50.26 -1.80
CA THR A 213 127.35 -50.73 -2.69
C THR A 213 126.02 -50.73 -1.96
N PHE A 214 125.95 -51.33 -0.76
CA PHE A 214 124.73 -51.34 0.05
C PHE A 214 124.17 -49.94 0.33
N ALA A 215 125.03 -49.00 0.76
CA ALA A 215 124.60 -47.63 1.04
C ALA A 215 124.12 -46.90 -0.23
N LYS A 216 124.73 -47.17 -1.41
CA LYS A 216 124.28 -46.61 -2.69
C LYS A 216 122.94 -47.16 -3.11
N ASP A 217 122.72 -48.46 -2.95
CA ASP A 217 121.45 -49.12 -3.27
C ASP A 217 120.33 -48.63 -2.34
N GLU A 218 120.61 -48.44 -1.05
CA GLU A 218 119.65 -47.84 -0.11
C GLU A 218 119.33 -46.38 -0.48
N LEU A 219 120.33 -45.56 -0.83
CA LEU A 219 120.10 -44.20 -1.31
C LEU A 219 119.26 -44.18 -2.60
N ALA A 220 119.51 -45.10 -3.52
CA ALA A 220 118.71 -45.24 -4.74
C ALA A 220 117.27 -45.63 -4.44
N ALA A 221 117.04 -46.56 -3.52
CA ALA A 221 115.72 -46.97 -3.05
C ALA A 221 114.96 -45.80 -2.39
N ARG A 222 115.61 -45.03 -1.51
CA ARG A 222 114.99 -43.84 -0.87
C ARG A 222 114.63 -42.74 -1.87
N ARG A 223 115.45 -42.55 -2.91
CA ARG A 223 115.14 -41.61 -4.00
C ARG A 223 113.94 -42.08 -4.82
N ALA A 224 113.89 -43.36 -5.16
CA ALA A 224 112.77 -43.96 -5.87
C ALA A 224 111.46 -43.86 -5.06
N GLU A 225 111.51 -44.14 -3.74
CA GLU A 225 110.36 -43.99 -2.84
C GLU A 225 109.85 -42.54 -2.80
N ARG A 226 110.76 -41.57 -2.66
CA ARG A 226 110.40 -40.15 -2.68
C ARG A 226 109.76 -39.74 -4.00
N ASP A 227 110.30 -40.18 -5.13
CA ASP A 227 109.80 -39.81 -6.45
C ASP A 227 108.45 -40.48 -6.74
N LEU A 228 108.23 -41.73 -6.28
CA LEU A 228 106.92 -42.39 -6.28
C LEU A 228 105.89 -41.66 -5.42
N VAL A 229 106.26 -41.22 -4.21
CA VAL A 229 105.37 -40.46 -3.32
C VAL A 229 105.00 -39.10 -3.93
N LYS A 230 105.94 -38.44 -4.61
CA LYS A 230 105.65 -37.19 -5.34
C LYS A 230 104.62 -37.40 -6.44
N GLU A 231 104.79 -38.44 -7.27
CA GLU A 231 103.87 -38.68 -8.39
C GLU A 231 102.49 -39.11 -7.92
N THR A 232 102.42 -40.03 -6.95
CA THR A 232 101.14 -40.45 -6.34
C THR A 232 100.42 -39.27 -5.65
N THR A 233 101.16 -38.37 -5.00
CA THR A 233 100.60 -37.14 -4.43
C THR A 233 100.06 -36.21 -5.52
N ARG A 234 100.79 -36.05 -6.65
CA ARG A 234 100.35 -35.23 -7.78
C ARG A 234 99.05 -35.73 -8.38
N ILE A 235 98.94 -37.04 -8.59
CA ILE A 235 97.71 -37.69 -9.09
C ILE A 235 96.56 -37.46 -8.10
N ALA A 236 96.76 -37.76 -6.82
CA ALA A 236 95.74 -37.58 -5.79
C ALA A 236 95.30 -36.12 -5.62
N GLN A 237 96.20 -35.14 -5.79
CA GLN A 237 95.85 -33.71 -5.77
C GLN A 237 95.00 -33.33 -6.99
N THR A 238 95.31 -33.88 -8.16
CA THR A 238 94.53 -33.63 -9.40
C THR A 238 93.12 -34.20 -9.27
N GLU A 239 92.98 -35.43 -8.78
CA GLU A 239 91.68 -36.08 -8.55
C GLU A 239 90.83 -35.31 -7.53
N ARG A 240 91.43 -34.89 -6.40
CA ARG A 240 90.74 -34.08 -5.38
C ARG A 240 90.31 -32.72 -5.93
N ALA A 241 91.16 -32.05 -6.70
CA ALA A 241 90.84 -30.77 -7.33
C ALA A 241 89.65 -30.90 -8.30
N GLN A 242 89.61 -31.96 -9.12
CA GLN A 242 88.46 -32.25 -9.99
C GLN A 242 87.19 -32.56 -9.18
N GLY A 243 87.30 -33.30 -8.07
CA GLY A 243 86.19 -33.58 -7.17
C GLY A 243 85.58 -32.30 -6.59
N ILE A 244 86.41 -31.39 -6.09
CA ILE A 244 85.98 -30.08 -5.56
C ILE A 244 85.35 -29.22 -6.66
N ALA A 245 85.91 -29.23 -7.88
CA ALA A 245 85.35 -28.51 -9.01
C ALA A 245 83.93 -29.00 -9.37
N ARG A 246 83.73 -30.32 -9.41
CA ARG A 246 82.40 -30.93 -9.64
C ARG A 246 81.40 -30.59 -8.53
N ASP A 247 81.84 -30.57 -7.27
CA ASP A 247 80.95 -30.21 -6.16
C ASP A 247 80.58 -28.72 -6.16
N ARG A 248 81.49 -27.84 -6.58
CA ARG A 248 81.17 -26.41 -6.83
C ARG A 248 80.12 -26.25 -7.92
N GLU A 249 80.27 -26.99 -9.02
CA GLU A 249 79.29 -26.98 -10.11
C GLU A 249 77.93 -27.50 -9.63
N ARG A 250 77.90 -28.58 -8.85
CA ARG A 250 76.66 -29.11 -8.23
C ARG A 250 75.98 -28.08 -7.34
N LEU A 251 76.72 -27.37 -6.49
CA LEU A 251 76.16 -26.32 -5.63
C LEU A 251 75.59 -25.14 -6.45
N ALA A 252 76.30 -24.72 -7.49
CA ALA A 252 75.84 -23.66 -8.38
C ALA A 252 74.55 -24.08 -9.11
N ASN A 253 74.51 -25.30 -9.65
CA ASN A 253 73.34 -25.86 -10.32
C ASN A 253 72.15 -26.01 -9.35
N ALA A 254 72.37 -26.52 -8.14
CA ALA A 254 71.34 -26.64 -7.10
C ALA A 254 70.74 -25.27 -6.74
N THR A 255 71.59 -24.24 -6.65
CA THR A 255 71.16 -22.86 -6.37
C THR A 255 70.30 -22.30 -7.52
N THR A 256 70.78 -22.44 -8.76
CA THR A 256 70.06 -21.96 -9.95
C THR A 256 68.71 -22.63 -10.12
N VAL A 257 68.67 -23.97 -10.01
CA VAL A 257 67.42 -24.75 -10.12
C VAL A 257 66.45 -24.38 -8.98
N SER A 258 66.95 -24.27 -7.74
CA SER A 258 66.15 -23.82 -6.59
C SER A 258 65.49 -22.47 -6.86
N ASN A 259 66.27 -21.49 -7.33
CA ASN A 259 65.78 -20.15 -7.58
C ASN A 259 64.73 -20.12 -8.70
N ALA A 260 64.94 -20.89 -9.78
CA ALA A 260 63.97 -21.02 -10.87
C ALA A 260 62.64 -21.63 -10.40
N ILE A 261 62.70 -22.68 -9.57
CA ILE A 261 61.50 -23.31 -8.99
C ILE A 261 60.74 -22.30 -8.12
N ILE A 262 61.43 -21.57 -7.24
CA ILE A 262 60.80 -20.57 -6.36
C ILE A 262 60.19 -19.43 -7.19
N ALA A 263 60.87 -18.98 -8.23
CA ALA A 263 60.36 -17.94 -9.15
C ALA A 263 59.04 -18.40 -9.80
N LYS A 264 59.02 -19.61 -10.38
CA LYS A 264 57.81 -20.20 -10.96
C LYS A 264 56.66 -20.32 -9.94
N LYS A 265 56.95 -20.76 -8.71
CA LYS A 265 55.93 -20.84 -7.65
C LYS A 265 55.38 -19.47 -7.25
N LYS A 266 56.21 -18.42 -7.26
CA LYS A 266 55.77 -17.03 -7.02
C LYS A 266 54.88 -16.52 -8.15
N GLU A 267 55.17 -16.86 -9.39
CA GLU A 267 54.30 -16.54 -10.54
C GLU A 267 52.93 -17.22 -10.40
N GLU A 268 52.91 -18.52 -10.04
CA GLU A 268 51.67 -19.25 -9.76
C GLU A 268 50.87 -18.60 -8.62
N LEU A 269 51.53 -18.14 -7.55
CA LEU A 269 50.87 -17.40 -6.47
C LEU A 269 50.27 -16.07 -6.96
N ALA A 270 51.01 -15.30 -7.77
CA ALA A 270 50.50 -14.04 -8.34
C ALA A 270 49.28 -14.29 -9.25
N ALA A 271 49.30 -15.38 -10.02
CA ALA A 271 48.17 -15.80 -10.84
C ALA A 271 46.93 -16.15 -9.99
N VAL A 272 47.10 -16.90 -8.89
CA VAL A 272 46.00 -17.20 -7.94
C VAL A 272 45.44 -15.93 -7.31
N GLN A 273 46.30 -14.97 -6.94
CA GLN A 273 45.85 -13.68 -6.40
C GLN A 273 45.07 -12.87 -7.44
N ALA A 274 45.53 -12.83 -8.69
CA ALA A 274 44.84 -12.13 -9.77
C ALA A 274 43.48 -12.77 -10.11
N ALA A 275 43.42 -14.11 -10.16
CA ALA A 275 42.18 -14.86 -10.36
C ALA A 275 41.20 -14.61 -9.20
N GLY A 276 41.66 -14.70 -7.96
CA GLY A 276 40.85 -14.45 -6.77
C GLY A 276 40.26 -13.03 -6.73
N LYS A 277 41.02 -12.02 -7.12
CA LYS A 277 40.51 -10.63 -7.25
C LYS A 277 39.38 -10.53 -8.27
N ARG A 278 39.50 -11.20 -9.43
CA ARG A 278 38.45 -11.21 -10.46
C ARG A 278 37.20 -11.94 -9.99
N GLU A 279 37.34 -13.09 -9.34
CA GLU A 279 36.21 -13.83 -8.77
C GLU A 279 35.41 -13.00 -7.77
N ILE A 280 36.09 -12.28 -6.86
CA ILE A 280 35.45 -11.38 -5.90
C ILE A 280 34.72 -10.23 -6.63
N ALA A 281 35.36 -9.60 -7.62
CA ALA A 281 34.75 -8.50 -8.36
C ALA A 281 33.48 -8.93 -9.14
N VAL A 282 33.51 -10.13 -9.74
CA VAL A 282 32.32 -10.72 -10.40
C VAL A 282 31.22 -10.96 -9.37
N ALA A 283 31.54 -11.59 -8.24
CA ALA A 283 30.58 -11.85 -7.18
C ALA A 283 29.93 -10.57 -6.63
N GLU A 284 30.71 -9.52 -6.41
CA GLU A 284 30.24 -8.21 -5.95
C GLU A 284 29.33 -7.53 -6.98
N THR A 285 29.69 -7.60 -8.27
CA THR A 285 28.87 -7.06 -9.36
C THR A 285 27.53 -7.77 -9.46
N THR A 286 27.54 -9.11 -9.42
CA THR A 286 26.32 -9.92 -9.41
C THR A 286 25.47 -9.62 -8.17
N ALA A 287 26.09 -9.48 -7.00
CA ALA A 287 25.39 -9.16 -5.77
C ALA A 287 24.71 -7.79 -5.85
N ALA A 288 25.41 -6.76 -6.32
CA ALA A 288 24.84 -5.43 -6.50
C ALA A 288 23.64 -5.43 -7.45
N ALA A 289 23.71 -6.18 -8.55
CA ALA A 289 22.59 -6.34 -9.48
C ALA A 289 21.36 -7.00 -8.82
N LYS A 290 21.56 -8.07 -8.04
CA LYS A 290 20.48 -8.74 -7.29
C LYS A 290 19.85 -7.83 -6.24
N VAL A 291 20.65 -7.11 -5.45
CA VAL A 291 20.17 -6.15 -4.46
C VAL A 291 19.30 -5.08 -5.12
N LYS A 292 19.77 -4.52 -6.24
CA LYS A 292 19.03 -3.52 -7.01
C LYS A 292 17.70 -4.07 -7.52
N ALA A 293 17.67 -5.29 -8.06
CA ALA A 293 16.45 -5.93 -8.54
C ALA A 293 15.44 -6.16 -7.40
N ALA A 294 15.90 -6.68 -6.25
CA ALA A 294 15.05 -6.90 -5.08
C ALA A 294 14.44 -5.59 -4.54
N GLN A 295 15.24 -4.52 -4.48
CA GLN A 295 14.77 -3.19 -4.07
C GLN A 295 13.76 -2.60 -5.08
N GLN A 296 14.00 -2.74 -6.38
CA GLN A 296 13.09 -2.26 -7.42
C GLN A 296 11.73 -2.96 -7.37
N ALA A 297 11.72 -4.28 -7.10
CA ALA A 297 10.47 -5.04 -6.96
C ALA A 297 9.63 -4.56 -5.76
N VAL A 298 10.26 -4.23 -4.63
CA VAL A 298 9.57 -3.64 -3.47
C VAL A 298 9.02 -2.26 -3.81
N ALA A 299 9.84 -1.40 -4.43
CA ALA A 299 9.43 -0.04 -4.79
C ALA A 299 8.25 -0.02 -5.78
N ALA A 300 8.19 -0.96 -6.73
CA ALA A 300 7.05 -1.09 -7.63
C ALA A 300 5.75 -1.40 -6.87
N ARG A 301 5.79 -2.37 -5.94
CA ARG A 301 4.63 -2.71 -5.11
C ARG A 301 4.16 -1.56 -4.22
N GLU A 302 5.10 -0.76 -3.70
CA GLU A 302 4.77 0.44 -2.92
C GLU A 302 4.06 1.51 -3.77
N ARG A 303 4.49 1.69 -5.02
CA ARG A 303 3.81 2.60 -5.96
C ARG A 303 2.39 2.13 -6.26
N ASP A 304 2.19 0.83 -6.47
CA ASP A 304 0.86 0.26 -6.72
C ASP A 304 -0.08 0.47 -5.53
N LEU A 305 0.41 0.29 -4.29
CA LEU A 305 -0.36 0.59 -3.09
C LEU A 305 -0.72 2.09 -2.99
N ALA A 306 0.21 2.98 -3.31
CA ALA A 306 -0.06 4.42 -3.31
C ALA A 306 -1.12 4.81 -4.36
N ALA A 307 -1.06 4.21 -5.55
CA ALA A 307 -2.07 4.41 -6.59
C ALA A 307 -3.44 3.89 -6.16
N SER A 308 -3.51 2.70 -5.56
CA SER A 308 -4.75 2.12 -5.00
C SER A 308 -5.37 3.02 -3.92
N LYS A 309 -4.56 3.56 -3.00
CA LYS A 309 -5.04 4.51 -1.96
C LYS A 309 -5.64 5.79 -2.55
N ARG A 310 -5.06 6.31 -3.63
CA ARG A 310 -5.61 7.49 -4.34
C ARG A 310 -6.96 7.18 -4.96
N SER A 311 -7.09 6.06 -5.67
CA SER A 311 -8.36 5.61 -6.27
C SER A 311 -9.47 5.45 -5.22
N SER A 312 -9.16 4.81 -4.08
CA SER A 312 -10.11 4.69 -2.96
C SER A 312 -10.60 6.05 -2.44
N THR A 313 -9.70 7.04 -2.35
CA THR A 313 -10.04 8.39 -1.90
C THR A 313 -10.98 9.10 -2.87
N GLU A 314 -10.79 8.90 -4.18
CA GLU A 314 -11.68 9.47 -5.22
C GLU A 314 -13.08 8.88 -5.18
N VAL A 315 -13.21 7.57 -4.94
CA VAL A 315 -14.52 6.90 -4.82
C VAL A 315 -15.32 7.44 -3.63
N VAL A 316 -14.66 7.65 -2.48
CA VAL A 316 -15.30 8.26 -1.30
C VAL A 316 -15.76 9.69 -1.60
N ARG A 317 -14.95 10.47 -2.32
CA ARG A 317 -15.30 11.83 -2.73
C ARG A 317 -16.51 11.84 -3.66
N ALA A 318 -16.54 10.98 -4.67
CA ALA A 318 -17.65 10.86 -5.61
C ALA A 318 -18.96 10.46 -4.90
N GLY A 319 -18.91 9.48 -4.00
CA GLY A 319 -20.08 9.06 -3.22
C GLY A 319 -20.63 10.16 -2.30
N ARG A 320 -19.75 10.94 -1.65
CA ARG A 320 -20.19 12.11 -0.85
C ARG A 320 -20.90 13.17 -1.71
N LEU A 321 -20.40 13.39 -2.93
CA LEU A 321 -21.02 14.30 -3.88
C LEU A 321 -22.42 13.80 -4.29
N GLU A 322 -22.57 12.50 -4.55
CA GLU A 322 -23.84 11.87 -4.89
C GLU A 322 -24.88 12.04 -3.78
N ILE A 323 -24.51 11.81 -2.51
CA ILE A 323 -25.38 12.06 -1.34
C ILE A 323 -25.81 13.53 -1.28
N THR A 324 -24.89 14.46 -1.54
CA THR A 324 -25.17 15.90 -1.48
C THR A 324 -26.12 16.32 -2.59
N ASN A 325 -25.88 15.86 -3.82
CA ASN A 325 -26.71 16.16 -4.98
C ASN A 325 -28.11 15.57 -4.84
N THR A 326 -28.22 14.33 -4.35
CA THR A 326 -29.55 13.71 -4.10
C THR A 326 -30.29 14.34 -2.94
N LYS A 327 -29.60 14.81 -1.89
CA LYS A 327 -30.22 15.64 -0.85
C LYS A 327 -30.81 16.92 -1.45
N GLN A 328 -30.03 17.66 -2.23
CA GLN A 328 -30.51 18.92 -2.84
C GLN A 328 -31.70 18.68 -3.77
N ARG A 329 -31.65 17.64 -4.60
CA ARG A 329 -32.76 17.29 -5.50
C ARG A 329 -34.02 16.87 -4.74
N GLY A 330 -33.89 16.02 -3.73
CA GLY A 330 -35.02 15.62 -2.88
C GLY A 330 -35.62 16.79 -2.10
N ASP A 331 -34.80 17.70 -1.58
CA ASP A 331 -35.27 18.91 -0.89
C ASP A 331 -36.02 19.86 -1.85
N ALA A 332 -35.58 19.96 -3.11
CA ALA A 332 -36.26 20.74 -4.15
C ALA A 332 -37.61 20.12 -4.55
N GLU A 333 -37.67 18.80 -4.76
CA GLU A 333 -38.91 18.08 -5.09
C GLU A 333 -39.93 18.16 -3.95
N VAL A 334 -39.50 18.02 -2.69
CA VAL A 334 -40.35 18.24 -1.50
C VAL A 334 -40.85 19.68 -1.42
N THR A 335 -40.01 20.66 -1.75
CA THR A 335 -40.41 22.08 -1.78
C THR A 335 -41.44 22.35 -2.85
N ALA A 336 -41.29 21.77 -4.05
CA ALA A 336 -42.25 21.87 -5.14
C ALA A 336 -43.58 21.22 -4.75
N ALA A 337 -43.57 20.00 -4.20
CA ALA A 337 -44.77 19.30 -3.74
C ALA A 337 -45.51 20.10 -2.64
N ARG A 338 -44.79 20.70 -1.68
CA ARG A 338 -45.37 21.60 -0.68
C ARG A 338 -46.02 22.83 -1.30
N LYS A 339 -45.40 23.44 -2.32
CA LYS A 339 -45.95 24.61 -3.02
C LYS A 339 -47.24 24.24 -3.77
N THR A 340 -47.25 23.12 -4.47
CA THR A 340 -48.44 22.58 -5.16
C THR A 340 -49.56 22.26 -4.17
N SER A 341 -49.23 21.58 -3.06
CA SER A 341 -50.20 21.27 -2.01
C SER A 341 -50.82 22.54 -1.40
N ARG A 342 -50.01 23.58 -1.14
CA ARG A 342 -50.51 24.88 -0.66
C ARG A 342 -51.46 25.53 -1.67
N ALA A 343 -51.07 25.60 -2.94
CA ALA A 343 -51.92 26.19 -3.99
C ALA A 343 -53.25 25.44 -4.17
N ASN A 344 -53.23 24.10 -4.10
CA ASN A 344 -54.43 23.29 -4.17
C ASN A 344 -55.34 23.48 -2.96
N ASN A 345 -54.77 23.60 -1.76
CA ASN A 345 -55.51 23.90 -0.53
C ASN A 345 -56.11 25.32 -0.56
N GLU A 346 -55.37 26.32 -1.05
CA GLU A 346 -55.88 27.69 -1.24
C GLU A 346 -57.04 27.74 -2.24
N ARG A 347 -56.95 27.01 -3.36
CA ARG A 347 -58.05 26.86 -4.32
C ARG A 347 -59.27 26.18 -3.69
N ALA A 348 -59.06 25.10 -2.93
CA ALA A 348 -60.14 24.39 -2.24
C ALA A 348 -60.82 25.26 -1.17
N GLN A 349 -60.04 26.04 -0.41
CA GLN A 349 -60.58 27.00 0.56
C GLN A 349 -61.30 28.16 -0.10
N SER A 350 -60.81 28.65 -1.23
CA SER A 350 -61.47 29.70 -2.01
C SER A 350 -62.81 29.21 -2.56
N ALA A 351 -62.85 28.00 -3.12
CA ALA A 351 -64.09 27.36 -3.57
C ALA A 351 -65.09 27.14 -2.42
N LEU A 352 -64.60 26.72 -1.25
CA LEU A 352 -65.40 26.58 -0.05
C LEU A 352 -65.97 27.93 0.41
N LYS A 353 -65.17 28.99 0.41
CA LYS A 353 -65.60 30.35 0.77
C LYS A 353 -66.70 30.85 -0.17
N THR A 354 -66.53 30.68 -1.49
CA THR A 354 -67.56 31.02 -2.48
C THR A 354 -68.85 30.24 -2.26
N ALA A 355 -68.77 28.94 -1.98
CA ALA A 355 -69.95 28.12 -1.66
C ALA A 355 -70.66 28.63 -0.40
N GLN A 356 -69.91 28.97 0.66
CA GLN A 356 -70.46 29.54 1.90
C GLN A 356 -71.15 30.89 1.67
N THR A 357 -70.56 31.78 0.86
CA THR A 357 -71.16 33.07 0.52
C THR A 357 -72.48 32.90 -0.24
N THR A 358 -72.52 31.99 -1.23
CA THR A 358 -73.73 31.70 -2.00
C THR A 358 -74.84 31.13 -1.13
N VAL A 359 -74.50 30.25 -0.17
CA VAL A 359 -75.47 29.72 0.80
C VAL A 359 -76.01 30.84 1.69
N GLY A 360 -75.13 31.70 2.21
CA GLY A 360 -75.51 32.86 3.02
C GLY A 360 -76.44 33.83 2.28
N ALA A 361 -76.18 34.08 0.99
CA ALA A 361 -77.05 34.92 0.15
C ALA A 361 -78.44 34.30 -0.03
N ARG A 362 -78.52 33.02 -0.44
CA ARG A 362 -79.79 32.29 -0.58
C ARG A 362 -80.57 32.19 0.72
N GLN A 363 -79.88 32.14 1.85
CA GLN A 363 -80.51 32.11 3.15
C GLN A 363 -81.10 33.46 3.55
N ARG A 364 -80.40 34.57 3.28
CA ARG A 364 -80.95 35.91 3.48
C ARG A 364 -82.18 36.11 2.61
N GLU A 365 -82.13 35.67 1.36
CA GLU A 365 -83.29 35.66 0.45
C GLU A 365 -84.45 34.85 1.02
N ALA A 366 -84.22 33.60 1.43
CA ALA A 366 -85.25 32.74 2.01
C ALA A 366 -85.85 33.32 3.31
N THR A 367 -85.04 33.98 4.12
CA THR A 367 -85.48 34.64 5.36
C THR A 367 -86.31 35.89 5.04
N ALA A 368 -85.91 36.68 4.04
CA ALA A 368 -86.66 37.83 3.57
C ALA A 368 -88.00 37.43 2.93
N THR A 369 -88.04 36.36 2.13
CA THR A 369 -89.30 35.82 1.57
C THR A 369 -90.21 35.31 2.67
N ALA A 370 -89.67 34.59 3.66
CA ALA A 370 -90.45 34.13 4.81
C ALA A 370 -91.03 35.29 5.64
N LYS A 371 -90.29 36.39 5.77
CA LYS A 371 -90.76 37.60 6.45
C LYS A 371 -91.88 38.29 5.64
N ALA A 372 -91.68 38.49 4.34
CA ALA A 372 -92.68 39.08 3.45
C ALA A 372 -93.99 38.27 3.43
N LEU A 373 -93.89 36.93 3.45
CA LEU A 373 -95.04 36.03 3.57
C LEU A 373 -95.85 36.26 4.86
N ARG A 374 -95.16 36.40 6.01
CA ARG A 374 -95.82 36.70 7.29
C ARG A 374 -96.52 38.06 7.29
N GLU A 375 -95.89 39.06 6.66
CA GLU A 375 -96.47 40.40 6.53
C GLU A 375 -97.70 40.38 5.59
N GLN A 376 -97.63 39.63 4.48
CA GLN A 376 -98.76 39.44 3.56
C GLN A 376 -99.92 38.68 4.22
N GLU A 377 -99.64 37.65 5.03
CA GLU A 377 -100.63 36.94 5.84
C GLU A 377 -101.32 37.86 6.86
N GLN A 378 -100.56 38.74 7.53
CA GLN A 378 -101.14 39.73 8.44
C GLN A 378 -102.02 40.74 7.70
N ALA A 379 -101.62 41.19 6.52
CA ALA A 379 -102.43 42.08 5.68
C ALA A 379 -103.73 41.41 5.20
N LEU A 380 -103.68 40.15 4.79
CA LEU A 380 -104.85 39.35 4.42
C LEU A 380 -105.80 39.12 5.61
N ARG A 381 -105.27 38.87 6.81
CA ARG A 381 -106.09 38.79 8.03
C ARG A 381 -106.75 40.12 8.36
N ARG A 382 -106.06 41.25 8.17
CA ARG A 382 -106.63 42.59 8.36
C ARG A 382 -107.71 42.91 7.33
N SER A 383 -107.52 42.55 6.06
CA SER A 383 -108.56 42.76 5.02
C SER A 383 -109.78 41.85 5.21
N GLN A 384 -109.58 40.60 5.65
CA GLN A 384 -110.68 39.70 6.02
C GLN A 384 -111.44 40.19 7.26
N ALA A 385 -110.74 40.80 8.24
CA ALA A 385 -111.39 41.45 9.37
C ALA A 385 -112.18 42.70 8.94
N ALA A 386 -111.64 43.51 8.01
CA ALA A 386 -112.33 44.67 7.46
C ALA A 386 -113.55 44.30 6.58
N MET A 387 -113.50 43.21 5.82
CA MET A 387 -114.67 42.71 5.07
C MET A 387 -115.76 42.16 6.00
N ARG A 388 -115.39 41.56 7.14
CA ARG A 388 -116.37 41.17 8.17
C ARG A 388 -116.99 42.37 8.89
N SER A 389 -116.27 43.48 9.07
CA SER A 389 -116.85 44.70 9.62
C SER A 389 -117.71 45.47 8.60
N ALA A 390 -117.35 45.46 7.31
CA ALA A 390 -118.15 46.07 6.24
C ALA A 390 -119.47 45.31 5.99
N GLY A 391 -119.47 43.98 6.11
CA GLY A 391 -120.70 43.16 6.04
C GLY A 391 -121.66 43.34 7.23
N GLN A 392 -121.25 44.01 8.31
CA GLN A 392 -122.13 44.35 9.44
C GLN A 392 -122.72 45.77 9.35
N GLN A 393 -122.32 46.60 8.38
CA GLN A 393 -122.85 47.96 8.20
C GLN A 393 -123.90 48.12 7.09
N THR A 394 -124.26 47.04 6.36
CA THR A 394 -125.34 47.06 5.35
C THR A 394 -126.66 46.44 5.84
N ASN A 395 -126.83 46.24 7.16
CA ASN A 395 -128.06 45.70 7.75
C ASN A 395 -128.77 46.66 8.72
N VAL A 396 -128.44 47.95 8.68
CA VAL A 396 -129.25 49.02 9.31
C VAL A 396 -129.26 50.24 8.37
N LEU A 397 -130.10 50.16 7.34
CA LEU A 397 -131.03 51.17 6.84
C LEU A 397 -131.53 50.80 5.44
#